data_AF-A0A3S1Z168-F1
#
_entry.id   AF-A0A3S1Z168-F1
#
_cell.length_a   1.000
_cell.length_b   1.000
_cell.length_c   1.000
_cell.angle_alpha   90.00
_cell.angle_beta   90.00
_cell.angle_gamma   90.00
#
_symmetry.space_group_name_H-M   'P 1'
#
loop_
_entity.id
_entity.type
_entity.pdbx_description
1 polymer ?
#
loop_
_entity_poly.entity_id
_entity_poly.type
_entity_poly.pdbx_seq_one_letter_code
_entity_poly.pdbx_strand_id
1 'polypeptide(L)' 'SETLEPDCFEYPVAERNVASRRIAERLWGVVIGSSSNPKYASVVYRIPNLRR' A
#
# COMPACT_ATOMS: atom_id res chain seq x y z
N SER A 1 -14.30 -5.68 -21.90
CA SER A 1 -13.41 -5.57 -20.73
C SER A 1 -14.21 -4.99 -19.59
N GLU A 2 -14.24 -5.67 -18.44
CA GLU A 2 -14.99 -5.21 -17.26
C GLU A 2 -14.14 -4.20 -16.48
N THR A 3 -14.75 -3.11 -16.02
CA THR A 3 -14.05 -2.06 -15.26
C THR A 3 -14.13 -2.40 -13.78
N LEU A 4 -12.98 -2.60 -13.13
CA LEU A 4 -12.92 -2.80 -11.68
C LEU A 4 -12.86 -1.44 -10.97
N GLU A 5 -13.82 -1.19 -10.08
CA GLU A 5 -13.88 0.01 -9.23
C GLU A 5 -13.75 -0.38 -7.74
N PRO A 6 -12.56 -0.79 -7.27
CA PRO A 6 -12.37 -1.18 -5.88
C PRO A 6 -12.41 0.05 -4.96
N ASP A 7 -12.93 -0.11 -3.75
CA ASP A 7 -12.97 0.96 -2.75
C ASP A 7 -11.57 1.29 -2.18
N CYS A 8 -10.58 0.40 -2.35
CA CYS A 8 -9.23 0.56 -1.85
C CYS A 8 -8.21 -0.32 -2.59
N PHE A 9 -6.93 -0.05 -2.36
CA PHE A 9 -5.79 -0.81 -2.90
C PHE A 9 -4.87 -1.28 -1.79
N GLU A 10 -4.28 -2.45 -1.95
CA GLU A 10 -3.14 -2.89 -1.14
C GLU A 10 -1.83 -2.46 -1.79
N TYR A 11 -0.94 -1.90 -0.98
CA TYR A 11 0.35 -1.37 -1.42
C TYR A 11 1.47 -1.87 -0.50
N PRO A 12 2.10 -3.01 -0.82
CA PRO A 12 3.24 -3.51 -0.09
C PRO A 12 4.48 -2.65 -0.36
N VAL A 13 5.08 -2.11 0.71
CA VAL A 13 6.26 -1.24 0.66
C VAL A 13 7.36 -1.87 1.50
N ALA A 14 8.57 -1.99 0.94
CA ALA A 14 9.72 -2.46 1.71
C ALA A 14 9.92 -1.59 2.96
N GLU A 15 10.19 -2.21 4.12
CA GLU A 15 10.30 -1.52 5.40
C GLU A 15 11.30 -0.36 5.37
N ARG A 16 12.39 -0.56 4.61
CA ARG A 16 13.51 0.39 4.44
C ARG A 16 13.26 1.45 3.38
N ASN A 17 12.20 1.33 2.57
CA ASN A 17 11.87 2.32 1.54
C ASN A 17 11.03 3.46 2.12
N VAL A 18 11.70 4.39 2.80
CA VAL A 18 11.07 5.54 3.45
C VAL A 18 10.30 6.42 2.46
N ALA A 19 10.79 6.57 1.22
CA ALA A 19 10.15 7.41 0.23
C ALA A 19 8.75 6.87 -0.16
N SER A 20 8.64 5.58 -0.45
CA SER A 20 7.35 4.95 -0.77
C SER A 20 6.40 4.92 0.43
N ARG A 21 6.91 4.77 1.66
CA ARG A 21 6.07 4.84 2.87
C ARG A 21 5.43 6.22 3.04
N ARG A 22 6.20 7.28 2.83
CA ARG A 22 5.69 8.66 2.84
C ARG A 22 4.61 8.89 1.79
N ILE A 23 4.76 8.31 0.60
CA ILE A 23 3.72 8.38 -0.45
C ILE A 23 2.45 7.67 0.02
N ALA A 24 2.57 6.45 0.54
CA ALA A 24 1.42 5.69 1.05
C ALA A 24 0.69 6.45 2.15
N GLU A 25 1.42 6.99 3.12
CA GLU A 25 0.88 7.80 4.23
C GLU A 25 0.20 9.08 3.73
N ARG A 26 0.81 9.77 2.74
CA ARG A 26 0.23 10.98 2.13
C ARG A 26 -1.06 10.70 1.36
N LEU A 27 -1.21 9.48 0.83
CA LEU A 27 -2.42 8.99 0.18
C LEU A 27 -3.43 8.41 1.18
N TRP A 28 -3.32 8.75 2.47
CA TRP A 28 -4.19 8.24 3.54
C TRP A 28 -4.11 6.72 3.72
N GLY A 29 -2.99 6.13 3.31
CA GLY A 29 -2.71 4.73 3.49
C GLY A 29 -2.51 4.39 4.96
N VAL A 30 -3.15 3.31 5.41
CA VAL A 30 -2.99 2.76 6.77
C VAL A 30 -2.29 1.41 6.70
N VAL A 31 -1.37 1.15 7.63
CA VAL A 31 -0.72 -0.15 7.71
C VAL A 31 -1.73 -1.20 8.17
N ILE A 32 -1.93 -2.24 7.36
CA ILE A 32 -2.82 -3.37 7.68
C ILE A 32 -2.07 -4.67 7.98
N GLY A 33 -0.76 -4.68 7.78
CA GLY A 33 0.08 -5.84 8.08
C GLY A 33 1.50 -5.68 7.60
N SER A 34 2.25 -6.77 7.72
CA SER A 34 3.62 -6.89 7.24
C SER A 34 3.82 -8.25 6.60
N SER A 35 4.65 -8.31 5.57
CA SER A 35 5.01 -9.54 4.88
C SER A 35 6.53 -9.61 4.74
N SER A 36 7.10 -10.76 5.08
CA SER A 36 8.52 -11.05 4.89
C SER A 36 8.68 -12.05 3.76
N ASN A 37 9.44 -11.67 2.73
CA ASN A 37 9.83 -12.56 1.66
C ASN A 37 11.38 -12.58 1.55
N PRO A 38 11.97 -13.55 0.84
CA PRO A 38 13.43 -13.68 0.74
C PRO A 38 14.14 -12.46 0.14
N LYS A 39 13.43 -11.59 -0.60
CA LYS A 39 13.99 -10.39 -1.22
C LYS A 39 13.98 -9.21 -0.25
N TYR A 40 12.90 -9.02 0.52
CA TYR A 40 12.77 -7.93 1.51
C TYR A 40 11.61 -8.16 2.49
N ALA A 41 11.72 -7.55 3.67
CA ALA A 41 10.58 -7.34 4.56
C ALA A 41 9.78 -6.11 4.13
N SER A 42 8.46 -6.20 4.19
CA SER A 42 7.51 -5.21 3.69
C SER A 42 6.41 -4.92 4.69
N VAL A 43 5.96 -3.66 4.70
CA VAL A 43 4.76 -3.20 5.36
C VAL A 43 3.67 -3.04 4.30
N VAL A 44 2.50 -3.59 4.54
CA VAL A 44 1.36 -3.51 3.61
C VAL A 44 0.46 -2.37 4.04
N TYR A 45 0.32 -1.36 3.17
CA TYR A 45 -0.62 -0.26 3.35
C TYR A 45 -1.93 -0.56 2.61
N ARG A 46 -3.07 -0.22 3.22
CA ARG A 46 -4.37 -0.12 2.55
C ARG A 46 -4.62 1.35 2.22
N ILE A 47 -4.69 1.68 0.94
CA ILE A 47 -4.90 3.04 0.43
C ILE A 47 -6.35 3.16 -0.07
N PRO A 48 -7.14 4.13 0.42
CA PRO A 48 -8.49 4.34 -0.08
C PRO A 48 -8.49 4.80 -1.53
N ASN A 49 -9.50 4.39 -2.31
CA ASN A 49 -9.70 4.92 -3.65
C ASN A 49 -10.34 6.31 -3.56
N LEU A 50 -9.53 7.35 -3.73
CA LEU A 50 -9.94 8.76 -3.63
C LEU A 50 -10.65 9.28 -4.89
N ARG A 51 -10.89 8.44 -5.89
CA ARG A 51 -11.62 8.84 -7.12
C ARG A 51 -13.15 8.80 -6.95
N ARG A 52 -13.64 8.55 -5.74
CA ARG A 52 -15.07 8.57 -5.40
C ARG A 52 -15.47 9.90 -4.78
#